data_AF-A0A842WR33-F1
#
_entry.id   AF-A0A842WR33-F1
#
_cell.length_a   1.000
_cell.length_b   1.000
_cell.length_c   1.000
_cell.angle_alpha   90.00
_cell.angle_beta   90.00
_cell.angle_gamma   90.00
#
_symmetry.space_group_name_H-M   'P 1'
#
loop_
_entity.id
_entity.type
_entity.pdbx_description
1 polymer ?
#
loop_
_entity_poly.entity_id
_entity_poly.type
_entity_poly.pdbx_seq_one_letter_code
_entity_poly.pdbx_strand_id
1 'polypeptide(L)'
;MNRQIALLVILLITILTSSLTSVLLAVFYQFPTSLSEPPPPDEFYTNYWDLSDAISDPLHIEEISNSSSIENDTSLIEWRFTYFSENYSGDSIRINSILIRPASISNPLPCLLFLHGYHGRYSDYLNIMRKIASAGFVVLGTDAPGSGDSTGPPLNPFTFFNITDGPENTHLYRSVWAAARAMTFIESLPYVDSSSTVVGGVSMGSIETMILSAIDERVDGSIPMIAAGNFKNSLIAGSVLNTVIVPDYELPSENIDKIIQWFDPIAYVTQLSEPVLFMCGTDDQYFPLASFIDTIQKISAPLSLRIQPGWTHTVTDLWTPTIIDWLNREFVDDTPQISVEVSFTQNLTLYGVILDVHVETNIETNLTVWWRASTPGSVWNRQKMEKTNDGYSTEILPFQVGRVSFFVSIDEADSILYTSSVVSGLAGSIYIPVALLLSIGLLSVIIANDSWRPTKKRIIREIPIHFGLIMIIGGFVLPFFSISERTEVAMLEFIEQYGILFGLDGWFIPSMIIAISFIYALSAFRHNLPMKLTVLIWVPLILIFVGLLTLFYSYFVIFGANLGIDIGVGTYLLLFSLPAMLLIERAFRIYDIAVPNRLEKNDEL
;
A
#
# COMPACT_ATOMS: atom_id res chain seq x y z
N MET A 1 42.13 24.41 19.72
CA MET A 1 40.69 24.74 19.77
C MET A 1 40.08 24.16 21.04
N ASN A 2 39.22 24.93 21.72
CA ASN A 2 38.53 24.51 22.94
C ASN A 2 37.63 23.28 22.66
N ARG A 3 37.68 22.26 23.53
CA ARG A 3 36.88 21.03 23.42
C ARG A 3 35.37 21.32 23.40
N GLN A 4 34.91 22.33 24.14
CA GLN A 4 33.50 22.74 24.14
C GLN A 4 33.08 23.34 22.80
N ILE A 5 33.93 24.19 22.21
CA ILE A 5 33.70 24.75 20.86
C ILE A 5 33.70 23.64 19.81
N ALA A 6 34.59 22.65 19.93
CA ALA A 6 34.61 21.48 19.05
C ALA A 6 33.28 20.71 19.07
N LEU A 7 32.80 20.38 20.28
CA LEU A 7 31.55 19.65 20.46
C LEU A 7 30.35 20.46 19.95
N LEU A 8 30.34 21.77 20.19
CA LEU A 8 29.31 22.66 19.68
C LEU A 8 29.29 22.67 18.15
N VAL A 9 30.44 22.80 17.49
CA VAL A 9 30.49 22.78 16.02
C VAL A 9 30.07 21.42 15.45
N ILE A 10 30.47 20.31 16.09
CA ILE A 10 30.00 18.97 15.68
C ILE A 10 28.47 18.90 15.76
N LEU A 11 27.89 19.36 16.86
CA LEU A 11 26.44 19.39 17.04
C LEU A 11 25.76 20.25 15.97
N LEU A 12 26.27 21.47 15.73
CA LEU A 12 25.70 22.39 14.74
C LEU A 12 25.80 21.86 13.31
N ILE A 13 26.91 21.24 12.92
CA ILE A 13 27.03 20.62 11.59
C ILE A 13 26.08 19.43 11.48
N THR A 14 25.95 18.62 12.53
CA THR A 14 25.01 17.48 12.54
C THR A 14 23.57 17.97 12.33
N ILE A 15 23.14 18.98 13.09
CA ILE A 15 21.80 19.56 12.99
C ILE A 15 21.61 20.20 11.61
N LEU A 16 22.61 20.93 11.11
CA LEU A 16 22.58 21.56 9.79
C LEU A 16 22.33 20.52 8.70
N THR A 17 23.14 19.47 8.62
CA THR A 17 23.06 18.50 7.52
C THR A 17 21.86 17.58 7.67
N SER A 18 21.46 17.22 8.91
CA SER A 18 20.27 16.41 9.11
C SER A 18 19.01 17.18 8.74
N SER A 19 18.90 18.45 9.17
CA SER A 19 17.76 19.32 8.83
C SER A 19 17.67 19.57 7.34
N LEU A 20 18.82 19.84 6.67
CA LEU A 20 18.85 20.04 5.22
C LEU A 20 18.38 18.78 4.49
N THR A 21 18.90 17.61 4.87
CA THR A 21 18.51 16.33 4.25
C THR A 21 17.03 16.05 4.46
N SER A 22 16.51 16.31 5.67
CA SER A 22 15.08 16.13 5.98
C SER A 22 14.20 17.02 5.11
N VAL A 23 14.57 18.28 4.92
CA VAL A 23 13.86 19.22 4.03
C VAL A 23 13.91 18.74 2.57
N LEU A 24 15.08 18.31 2.09
CA LEU A 24 15.21 17.79 0.72
C LEU A 24 14.33 16.56 0.50
N LEU A 25 14.31 15.61 1.45
CA LEU A 25 13.44 14.44 1.36
C LEU A 25 11.96 14.84 1.30
N ALA A 26 11.50 15.73 2.17
CA ALA A 26 10.10 16.16 2.18
C ALA A 26 9.68 16.94 0.92
N VAL A 27 10.63 17.60 0.23
CA VAL A 27 10.37 18.33 -1.01
C VAL A 27 10.37 17.39 -2.21
N PHE A 28 11.37 16.51 -2.33
CA PHE A 28 11.56 15.68 -3.51
C PHE A 28 10.84 14.32 -3.46
N TYR A 29 10.50 13.84 -2.26
CA TYR A 29 9.80 12.57 -2.07
C TYR A 29 8.51 12.81 -1.30
N GLN A 30 7.40 12.69 -1.99
CA GLN A 30 6.08 12.89 -1.40
C GLN A 30 5.23 11.65 -1.63
N PHE A 31 5.06 10.84 -0.59
CA PHE A 31 4.18 9.68 -0.57
C PHE A 31 2.85 9.98 0.14
N PRO A 32 1.78 9.19 -0.11
CA PRO A 32 1.63 8.26 -1.24
C PRO A 32 1.61 9.03 -2.58
N THR A 33 2.16 8.45 -3.64
CA THR A 33 2.13 9.07 -4.99
C THR A 33 1.90 8.00 -6.04
N SER A 34 1.16 8.34 -7.08
CA SER A 34 1.03 7.51 -8.27
C SER A 34 2.25 7.76 -9.16
N LEU A 35 2.92 6.68 -9.57
CA LEU A 35 4.02 6.64 -10.54
C LEU A 35 3.49 6.56 -11.98
N SER A 36 2.24 6.11 -12.14
CA SER A 36 1.49 6.17 -13.40
C SER A 36 0.12 6.74 -13.12
N GLU A 37 -0.32 7.68 -13.95
CA GLU A 37 -1.70 8.12 -13.99
C GLU A 37 -2.60 6.96 -14.46
N PRO A 38 -3.86 6.90 -14.01
CA PRO A 38 -4.81 5.96 -14.55
C PRO A 38 -5.08 6.20 -16.04
N PRO A 39 -5.25 5.14 -16.86
CA PRO A 39 -5.64 5.31 -18.25
C PRO A 39 -6.96 6.08 -18.40
N PRO A 40 -7.12 6.88 -19.47
CA PRO A 40 -8.38 7.54 -19.75
C PRO A 40 -9.46 6.50 -20.14
N PRO A 41 -10.76 6.82 -19.94
CA PRO A 41 -11.84 5.85 -20.14
C PRO A 41 -11.93 5.23 -21.55
N ASP A 42 -11.48 5.94 -22.59
CA ASP A 42 -11.51 5.50 -23.99
C ASP A 42 -10.41 4.49 -24.35
N GLU A 43 -9.45 4.26 -23.45
CA GLU A 43 -8.44 3.21 -23.62
C GLU A 43 -8.93 1.83 -23.17
N PHE A 44 -10.02 1.74 -22.39
CA PHE A 44 -10.54 0.44 -21.93
C PHE A 44 -11.43 -0.25 -22.96
N TYR A 45 -11.33 -1.59 -23.01
CA TYR A 45 -12.17 -2.45 -23.85
C TYR A 45 -12.90 -3.46 -22.97
N THR A 46 -13.98 -3.05 -22.31
CA THR A 46 -14.74 -3.89 -21.36
C THR A 46 -16.05 -4.45 -21.93
N ASN A 47 -16.32 -4.28 -23.22
CA ASN A 47 -17.59 -4.64 -23.86
C ASN A 47 -17.63 -6.08 -24.41
N TYR A 48 -16.63 -6.91 -24.09
CA TYR A 48 -16.54 -8.29 -24.56
C TYR A 48 -17.33 -9.28 -23.68
N TRP A 49 -17.82 -8.87 -22.51
CA TRP A 49 -18.62 -9.72 -21.64
C TRP A 49 -20.01 -9.98 -22.26
N ASP A 50 -20.29 -11.25 -22.60
CA ASP A 50 -21.62 -11.71 -23.01
C ASP A 50 -22.13 -12.76 -22.02
N LEU A 51 -22.92 -12.33 -21.04
CA LEU A 51 -23.43 -13.18 -19.97
C LEU A 51 -24.67 -13.99 -20.36
N SER A 52 -25.12 -13.96 -21.62
CA SER A 52 -26.36 -14.61 -22.07
C SER A 52 -26.40 -16.09 -21.68
N ASP A 53 -25.33 -16.82 -21.99
CA ASP A 53 -25.21 -18.25 -21.67
C ASP A 53 -25.03 -18.47 -20.16
N ALA A 54 -24.33 -17.56 -19.46
CA ALA A 54 -24.20 -17.62 -18.01
C ALA A 54 -25.57 -17.52 -17.30
N ILE A 55 -26.51 -16.79 -17.89
CA ILE A 55 -27.87 -16.65 -17.37
C ILE A 55 -28.75 -17.85 -17.76
N SER A 56 -28.70 -18.29 -19.03
CA SER A 56 -29.67 -19.28 -19.53
C SER A 56 -29.27 -20.74 -19.33
N ASP A 57 -27.98 -21.07 -19.28
CA ASP A 57 -27.56 -22.46 -19.29
C ASP A 57 -27.91 -23.20 -17.99
N PRO A 58 -28.28 -24.49 -18.07
CA PRO A 58 -28.62 -25.28 -16.88
C PRO A 58 -27.43 -25.40 -15.91
N LEU A 59 -27.67 -25.13 -14.62
CA LEU A 59 -26.64 -25.19 -13.58
C LEU A 59 -26.19 -26.61 -13.22
N HIS A 60 -26.96 -27.66 -13.55
CA HIS A 60 -26.62 -29.06 -13.24
C HIS A 60 -26.07 -29.25 -11.81
N ILE A 61 -26.85 -28.82 -10.81
CA ILE A 61 -26.46 -28.81 -9.40
C ILE A 61 -26.30 -30.24 -8.89
N GLU A 62 -25.17 -30.53 -8.26
CA GLU A 62 -24.89 -31.79 -7.58
C GLU A 62 -24.67 -31.52 -6.10
N GLU A 63 -25.55 -32.04 -5.26
CA GLU A 63 -25.43 -31.92 -3.80
C GLU A 63 -24.27 -32.77 -3.28
N ILE A 64 -23.46 -32.17 -2.41
CA ILE A 64 -22.35 -32.85 -1.71
C ILE A 64 -22.78 -33.22 -0.29
N SER A 65 -23.30 -32.24 0.47
CA SER A 65 -23.71 -32.45 1.85
C SER A 65 -24.60 -31.32 2.35
N ASN A 66 -25.44 -31.63 3.33
CA ASN A 66 -26.22 -30.64 4.06
C ASN A 66 -26.00 -30.85 5.57
N SER A 67 -25.73 -29.78 6.29
CA SER A 67 -25.43 -29.81 7.72
C SER A 67 -26.03 -28.61 8.45
N SER A 68 -26.12 -28.70 9.77
CA SER A 68 -26.57 -27.61 10.62
C SER A 68 -25.47 -27.20 11.59
N SER A 69 -25.31 -25.91 11.81
CA SER A 69 -24.39 -25.33 12.80
C SER A 69 -25.12 -24.30 13.68
N ILE A 70 -24.44 -23.82 14.72
CA ILE A 70 -24.93 -22.75 15.58
C ILE A 70 -23.84 -21.68 15.64
N GLU A 71 -24.20 -20.44 15.38
CA GLU A 71 -23.32 -19.27 15.46
C GLU A 71 -24.12 -18.14 16.12
N ASN A 72 -23.57 -17.48 17.16
CA ASN A 72 -24.25 -16.41 17.91
C ASN A 72 -25.70 -16.74 18.30
N ASP A 73 -25.92 -17.91 18.92
CA ASP A 73 -27.24 -18.45 19.31
C ASP A 73 -28.25 -18.62 18.15
N THR A 74 -27.81 -18.48 16.90
CA THR A 74 -28.61 -18.67 15.69
C THR A 74 -28.29 -20.01 15.05
N SER A 75 -29.31 -20.81 14.79
CA SER A 75 -29.15 -22.06 14.04
C SER A 75 -29.02 -21.78 12.55
N LEU A 76 -27.96 -22.31 11.93
CA LEU A 76 -27.65 -22.16 10.52
C LEU A 76 -27.79 -23.50 9.77
N ILE A 77 -28.14 -23.41 8.49
CA ILE A 77 -28.08 -24.51 7.53
C ILE A 77 -26.90 -24.23 6.58
N GLU A 78 -26.03 -25.22 6.42
CA GLU A 78 -24.86 -25.20 5.55
C GLU A 78 -25.01 -26.28 4.47
N TRP A 79 -25.30 -25.85 3.25
CA TRP A 79 -25.48 -26.71 2.08
C TRP A 79 -24.28 -26.60 1.15
N ARG A 80 -23.54 -27.71 0.98
CA ARG A 80 -22.43 -27.83 0.02
C ARG A 80 -22.90 -28.52 -1.25
N PHE A 81 -22.50 -27.97 -2.38
CA PHE A 81 -22.88 -28.46 -3.70
C PHE A 81 -21.85 -28.04 -4.74
N THR A 82 -21.96 -28.59 -5.95
CA THR A 82 -21.29 -28.05 -7.13
C THR A 82 -22.30 -27.66 -8.19
N TYR A 83 -21.97 -26.64 -8.99
CA TYR A 83 -22.73 -26.28 -10.19
C TYR A 83 -21.83 -26.22 -11.42
N PHE A 84 -22.42 -26.44 -12.60
CA PHE A 84 -21.78 -26.31 -13.90
C PHE A 84 -21.63 -24.83 -14.27
N SER A 85 -20.38 -24.42 -14.53
CA SER A 85 -20.05 -23.06 -14.95
C SER A 85 -20.03 -22.93 -16.47
N GLU A 86 -19.15 -23.70 -17.12
CA GLU A 86 -18.93 -23.66 -18.58
C GLU A 86 -18.13 -24.90 -19.03
N ASN A 87 -17.99 -25.08 -20.36
CA ASN A 87 -17.04 -26.02 -20.94
C ASN A 87 -15.79 -25.28 -21.41
N TYR A 88 -14.61 -25.76 -21.05
CA TYR A 88 -13.34 -25.17 -21.46
C TYR A 88 -12.35 -26.25 -21.89
N SER A 89 -11.72 -26.06 -23.06
CA SER A 89 -10.73 -27.00 -23.60
C SER A 89 -11.19 -28.47 -23.65
N GLY A 90 -12.51 -28.68 -23.80
CA GLY A 90 -13.11 -30.01 -23.84
C GLY A 90 -13.54 -30.58 -22.47
N ASP A 91 -13.23 -29.89 -21.38
CA ASP A 91 -13.58 -30.29 -20.01
C ASP A 91 -14.72 -29.44 -19.45
N SER A 92 -15.54 -30.05 -18.59
CA SER A 92 -16.61 -29.37 -17.86
C SER A 92 -16.06 -28.73 -16.59
N ILE A 93 -16.18 -27.41 -16.48
CA ILE A 93 -15.83 -26.66 -15.27
C ILE A 93 -17.01 -26.69 -14.30
N ARG A 94 -16.77 -27.24 -13.11
CA ARG A 94 -17.72 -27.35 -12.00
C ARG A 94 -17.17 -26.63 -10.78
N ILE A 95 -18.03 -25.83 -10.16
CA ILE A 95 -17.64 -24.91 -9.09
C ILE A 95 -18.14 -25.44 -7.75
N ASN A 96 -17.20 -25.74 -6.84
CA ASN A 96 -17.50 -26.14 -5.47
C ASN A 96 -17.96 -24.93 -4.65
N SER A 97 -19.07 -25.10 -3.95
CA SER A 97 -19.77 -23.99 -3.29
C SER A 97 -20.38 -24.40 -1.95
N ILE A 98 -20.60 -23.41 -1.10
CA ILE A 98 -21.36 -23.54 0.15
C ILE A 98 -22.38 -22.41 0.26
N LEU A 99 -23.64 -22.76 0.52
CA LEU A 99 -24.68 -21.82 0.91
C LEU A 99 -24.91 -21.92 2.42
N ILE A 100 -24.79 -20.80 3.12
CA ILE A 100 -25.02 -20.68 4.56
C ILE A 100 -26.20 -19.74 4.78
N ARG A 101 -27.18 -20.16 5.57
CA ARG A 101 -28.37 -19.34 5.86
C ARG A 101 -28.94 -19.63 7.24
N PRO A 102 -29.72 -18.70 7.83
CA PRO A 102 -30.57 -19.01 8.98
C PRO A 102 -31.47 -20.22 8.71
N ALA A 103 -31.62 -21.08 9.71
CA ALA A 103 -32.47 -22.27 9.60
C ALA A 103 -33.95 -21.91 9.44
N SER A 104 -34.39 -20.85 10.14
CA SER A 104 -35.74 -20.31 10.06
C SER A 104 -35.72 -19.03 9.23
N ILE A 105 -36.47 -19.04 8.12
CA ILE A 105 -36.63 -17.89 7.22
C ILE A 105 -38.12 -17.62 7.08
N SER A 106 -38.58 -16.46 7.52
CA SER A 106 -39.98 -16.04 7.44
C SER A 106 -40.28 -15.22 6.18
N ASN A 107 -39.33 -14.40 5.74
CA ASN A 107 -39.38 -13.58 4.53
C ASN A 107 -38.08 -13.79 3.73
N PRO A 108 -38.08 -13.59 2.40
CA PRO A 108 -36.85 -13.57 1.61
C PRO A 108 -35.81 -12.63 2.22
N LEU A 109 -34.54 -13.05 2.22
CA LEU A 109 -33.43 -12.33 2.86
C LEU A 109 -32.45 -11.81 1.80
N PRO A 110 -31.75 -10.69 2.06
CA PRO A 110 -30.62 -10.28 1.24
C PRO A 110 -29.54 -11.37 1.20
N CYS A 111 -28.84 -11.46 0.06
CA CYS A 111 -27.82 -12.47 -0.17
C CYS A 111 -26.46 -11.84 -0.47
N LEU A 112 -25.40 -12.38 0.12
CA LEU A 112 -24.01 -12.07 -0.20
C LEU A 112 -23.36 -13.24 -0.94
N LEU A 113 -22.96 -13.01 -2.20
CA LEU A 113 -22.00 -13.85 -2.90
C LEU A 113 -20.58 -13.48 -2.44
N PHE A 114 -19.88 -14.43 -1.81
CA PHE A 114 -18.53 -14.23 -1.27
C PHE A 114 -17.46 -14.90 -2.14
N LEU A 115 -16.55 -14.09 -2.69
CA LEU A 115 -15.48 -14.51 -3.61
C LEU A 115 -14.10 -14.49 -2.92
N HIS A 116 -13.37 -15.60 -2.96
CA HIS A 116 -12.09 -15.73 -2.26
C HIS A 116 -10.91 -15.10 -3.03
N GLY A 117 -9.78 -14.89 -2.34
CA GLY A 117 -8.56 -14.36 -2.93
C GLY A 117 -7.71 -15.38 -3.69
N TYR A 118 -6.67 -14.87 -4.35
CA TYR A 118 -5.72 -15.67 -5.11
C TYR A 118 -5.03 -16.72 -4.22
N HIS A 119 -4.86 -17.96 -4.71
CA HIS A 119 -4.44 -19.15 -3.94
C HIS A 119 -5.36 -19.61 -2.79
N GLY A 120 -6.48 -18.92 -2.56
CA GLY A 120 -7.44 -19.25 -1.50
C GLY A 120 -8.51 -20.23 -1.94
N ARG A 121 -9.52 -20.37 -1.08
CA ARG A 121 -10.78 -21.09 -1.29
C ARG A 121 -11.87 -20.48 -0.40
N TYR A 122 -13.15 -20.72 -0.67
CA TYR A 122 -14.21 -20.16 0.17
C TYR A 122 -14.07 -20.59 1.64
N SER A 123 -13.52 -21.79 1.88
CA SER A 123 -13.49 -22.36 3.23
C SER A 123 -12.60 -21.58 4.20
N ASP A 124 -11.66 -20.79 3.66
CA ASP A 124 -10.77 -19.91 4.44
C ASP A 124 -11.55 -18.79 5.15
N TYR A 125 -12.76 -18.49 4.68
CA TYR A 125 -13.61 -17.40 5.16
C TYR A 125 -14.89 -17.87 5.86
N LEU A 126 -15.02 -19.17 6.18
CA LEU A 126 -16.23 -19.74 6.81
C LEU A 126 -16.66 -19.00 8.08
N ASN A 127 -15.71 -18.55 8.88
CA ASN A 127 -16.01 -17.83 10.12
C ASN A 127 -16.68 -16.47 9.84
N ILE A 128 -16.19 -15.73 8.85
CA ILE A 128 -16.81 -14.47 8.41
C ILE A 128 -18.20 -14.74 7.83
N MET A 129 -18.32 -15.74 6.94
CA MET A 129 -19.59 -16.09 6.30
C MET A 129 -20.66 -16.55 7.31
N ARG A 130 -20.29 -17.36 8.32
CA ARG A 130 -21.21 -17.78 9.39
C ARG A 130 -21.68 -16.62 10.26
N LYS A 131 -20.78 -15.68 10.59
CA LYS A 131 -21.14 -14.47 11.35
C LYS A 131 -22.10 -13.58 10.57
N ILE A 132 -21.90 -13.42 9.26
CA ILE A 132 -22.84 -12.69 8.39
C ILE A 132 -24.18 -13.45 8.32
N ALA A 133 -24.15 -14.76 8.11
CA ALA A 133 -25.38 -15.56 8.05
C ALA A 133 -26.18 -15.54 9.36
N SER A 134 -25.51 -15.59 10.53
CA SER A 134 -26.18 -15.46 11.83
C SER A 134 -26.76 -14.08 12.10
N ALA A 135 -26.32 -13.05 11.36
CA ALA A 135 -26.91 -11.72 11.39
C ALA A 135 -28.16 -11.57 10.50
N GLY A 136 -28.65 -12.65 9.88
CA GLY A 136 -29.90 -12.62 9.12
C GLY A 136 -29.75 -12.57 7.59
N PHE A 137 -28.57 -12.91 7.07
CA PHE A 137 -28.28 -12.89 5.63
C PHE A 137 -28.11 -14.30 5.06
N VAL A 138 -28.34 -14.46 3.76
CA VAL A 138 -27.91 -15.67 3.03
C VAL A 138 -26.51 -15.43 2.48
N VAL A 139 -25.58 -16.36 2.68
CA VAL A 139 -24.20 -16.21 2.18
C VAL A 139 -23.86 -17.40 1.28
N LEU A 140 -23.49 -17.11 0.04
CA LEU A 140 -22.98 -18.11 -0.91
C LEU A 140 -21.49 -17.92 -1.08
N GLY A 141 -20.68 -18.86 -0.60
CA GLY A 141 -19.24 -18.90 -0.89
C GLY A 141 -18.94 -19.85 -2.04
N THR A 142 -18.17 -19.40 -3.03
CA THR A 142 -17.80 -20.22 -4.19
C THR A 142 -16.28 -20.29 -4.37
N ASP A 143 -15.77 -21.46 -4.75
CA ASP A 143 -14.38 -21.63 -5.17
C ASP A 143 -14.20 -21.21 -6.64
N ALA A 144 -13.15 -20.46 -6.96
CA ALA A 144 -12.78 -20.15 -8.34
C ALA A 144 -12.39 -21.44 -9.11
N PRO A 145 -12.42 -21.44 -10.46
CA PRO A 145 -11.98 -22.59 -11.25
C PRO A 145 -10.59 -23.11 -10.82
N GLY A 146 -10.43 -24.42 -10.71
CA GLY A 146 -9.17 -25.05 -10.28
C GLY A 146 -8.68 -24.70 -8.87
N SER A 147 -9.51 -24.05 -8.04
CA SER A 147 -9.26 -23.77 -6.62
C SER A 147 -10.14 -24.65 -5.73
N GLY A 148 -9.70 -24.90 -4.49
CA GLY A 148 -10.44 -25.75 -3.56
C GLY A 148 -10.77 -27.12 -4.16
N ASP A 149 -12.07 -27.46 -4.21
CA ASP A 149 -12.56 -28.69 -4.84
C ASP A 149 -13.21 -28.43 -6.23
N SER A 150 -13.09 -27.22 -6.79
CA SER A 150 -13.56 -26.89 -8.14
C SER A 150 -12.69 -27.53 -9.23
N THR A 151 -13.31 -27.91 -10.35
CA THR A 151 -12.57 -28.31 -11.56
C THR A 151 -12.17 -27.09 -12.39
N GLY A 152 -11.39 -27.29 -13.46
CA GLY A 152 -10.98 -26.24 -14.38
C GLY A 152 -9.47 -25.97 -14.35
N PRO A 153 -9.00 -24.93 -15.08
CA PRO A 153 -7.59 -24.62 -15.18
C PRO A 153 -7.02 -24.23 -13.81
N PRO A 154 -5.78 -24.61 -13.48
CA PRO A 154 -5.17 -24.27 -12.21
C PRO A 154 -4.98 -22.75 -12.10
N LEU A 155 -5.26 -22.18 -10.92
CA LEU A 155 -5.00 -20.77 -10.62
C LEU A 155 -3.50 -20.55 -10.35
N ASN A 156 -2.77 -19.96 -11.29
CA ASN A 156 -1.35 -19.65 -11.16
C ASN A 156 -0.91 -18.53 -12.14
N PRO A 157 0.32 -17.98 -12.04
CA PRO A 157 0.72 -16.82 -12.84
C PRO A 157 0.70 -17.06 -14.37
N PHE A 158 0.80 -18.31 -14.83
CA PHE A 158 0.76 -18.67 -16.26
C PHE A 158 -0.66 -18.80 -16.81
N THR A 159 -1.68 -18.76 -15.96
CA THR A 159 -3.09 -18.89 -16.34
C THR A 159 -3.89 -17.64 -15.96
N PHE A 160 -3.53 -16.94 -14.88
CA PHE A 160 -4.32 -15.84 -14.32
C PHE A 160 -4.65 -14.75 -15.34
N PHE A 161 -3.61 -14.19 -15.97
CA PHE A 161 -3.71 -13.20 -17.04
C PHE A 161 -3.16 -13.73 -18.38
N ASN A 162 -3.39 -15.00 -18.68
CA ASN A 162 -2.96 -15.57 -19.96
C ASN A 162 -3.89 -15.14 -21.10
N ILE A 163 -3.44 -14.15 -21.87
CA ILE A 163 -4.21 -13.52 -22.94
C ILE A 163 -3.92 -14.07 -24.34
N THR A 164 -3.25 -15.23 -24.45
CA THR A 164 -2.78 -15.78 -25.74
C THR A 164 -3.88 -15.84 -26.81
N ASP A 165 -5.10 -16.20 -26.41
CA ASP A 165 -6.26 -16.35 -27.31
C ASP A 165 -7.40 -15.36 -26.97
N GLY A 166 -7.07 -14.20 -26.38
CA GLY A 166 -8.06 -13.18 -25.99
C GLY A 166 -8.37 -13.15 -24.49
N PRO A 167 -9.25 -12.23 -24.03
CA PRO A 167 -9.61 -12.10 -22.62
C PRO A 167 -10.27 -13.38 -22.06
N GLU A 168 -11.04 -14.09 -22.86
CA GLU A 168 -11.78 -15.30 -22.46
C GLU A 168 -10.85 -16.49 -22.13
N ASN A 169 -9.60 -16.44 -22.59
CA ASN A 169 -8.59 -17.45 -22.26
C ASN A 169 -8.03 -17.29 -20.83
N THR A 170 -8.19 -16.11 -20.22
CA THR A 170 -7.67 -15.84 -18.88
C THR A 170 -8.45 -16.62 -17.82
N HIS A 171 -7.78 -17.00 -16.74
CA HIS A 171 -8.47 -17.57 -15.59
C HIS A 171 -9.38 -16.53 -14.93
N LEU A 172 -8.96 -15.26 -14.86
CA LEU A 172 -9.79 -14.19 -14.30
C LEU A 172 -11.15 -14.07 -15.00
N TYR A 173 -11.19 -14.18 -16.33
CA TYR A 173 -12.46 -14.22 -17.08
C TYR A 173 -13.38 -15.34 -16.58
N ARG A 174 -12.81 -16.53 -16.39
CA ARG A 174 -13.55 -17.74 -15.98
C ARG A 174 -14.04 -17.66 -14.54
N SER A 175 -13.28 -17.00 -13.66
CA SER A 175 -13.74 -16.73 -12.30
C SER A 175 -14.93 -15.77 -12.27
N VAL A 176 -14.87 -14.68 -13.05
CA VAL A 176 -16.02 -13.77 -13.20
C VAL A 176 -17.22 -14.49 -13.82
N TRP A 177 -16.99 -15.33 -14.84
CA TRP A 177 -18.04 -16.17 -15.43
C TRP A 177 -18.67 -17.11 -14.40
N ALA A 178 -17.87 -17.81 -13.60
CA ALA A 178 -18.35 -18.64 -12.52
C ALA A 178 -19.17 -17.84 -11.49
N ALA A 179 -18.73 -16.63 -11.13
CA ALA A 179 -19.49 -15.76 -10.25
C ALA A 179 -20.84 -15.34 -10.86
N ALA A 180 -20.91 -15.02 -12.16
CA ALA A 180 -22.17 -14.76 -12.87
C ALA A 180 -23.10 -15.99 -12.89
N ARG A 181 -22.55 -17.21 -12.98
CA ARG A 181 -23.30 -18.46 -12.83
C ARG A 181 -23.84 -18.65 -11.40
N ALA A 182 -23.07 -18.23 -10.39
CA ALA A 182 -23.52 -18.22 -8.99
C ALA A 182 -24.71 -17.27 -8.80
N MET A 183 -24.73 -16.11 -9.46
CA MET A 183 -25.89 -15.20 -9.47
C MET A 183 -27.14 -15.89 -10.02
N THR A 184 -27.03 -16.65 -11.12
CA THR A 184 -28.14 -17.45 -11.67
C THR A 184 -28.66 -18.49 -10.67
N PHE A 185 -27.77 -19.07 -9.85
CA PHE A 185 -28.19 -19.95 -8.78
C PHE A 185 -28.93 -19.19 -7.66
N ILE A 186 -28.41 -18.03 -7.25
CA ILE A 186 -29.01 -17.19 -6.20
C ILE A 186 -30.45 -16.80 -6.57
N GLU A 187 -30.69 -16.34 -7.80
CA GLU A 187 -32.03 -15.96 -8.30
C GLU A 187 -33.03 -17.12 -8.29
N SER A 188 -32.54 -18.37 -8.34
CA SER A 188 -33.41 -19.55 -8.28
C SER A 188 -33.93 -19.88 -6.87
N LEU A 189 -33.38 -19.23 -5.82
CA LEU A 189 -33.68 -19.53 -4.44
C LEU A 189 -34.92 -18.75 -3.95
N PRO A 190 -36.02 -19.41 -3.57
CA PRO A 190 -37.28 -18.73 -3.21
C PRO A 190 -37.24 -17.98 -1.87
N TYR A 191 -36.14 -18.10 -1.12
CA TYR A 191 -35.91 -17.46 0.17
C TYR A 191 -34.82 -16.39 0.12
N VAL A 192 -34.31 -16.07 -1.08
CA VAL A 192 -33.45 -14.92 -1.31
C VAL A 192 -34.33 -13.81 -1.91
N ASP A 193 -34.12 -12.58 -1.44
CA ASP A 193 -34.68 -11.40 -2.08
C ASP A 193 -33.83 -11.02 -3.29
N SER A 194 -34.39 -11.11 -4.50
CA SER A 194 -33.65 -10.88 -5.75
C SER A 194 -33.36 -9.41 -6.03
N SER A 195 -33.89 -8.47 -5.25
CA SER A 195 -33.52 -7.03 -5.29
C SER A 195 -32.51 -6.64 -4.21
N SER A 196 -31.92 -7.63 -3.54
CA SER A 196 -30.94 -7.43 -2.46
C SER A 196 -29.78 -8.42 -2.55
N THR A 197 -29.21 -8.60 -3.75
CA THR A 197 -28.07 -9.48 -4.00
C THR A 197 -26.77 -8.70 -4.09
N VAL A 198 -25.89 -8.93 -3.13
CA VAL A 198 -24.60 -8.26 -2.99
C VAL A 198 -23.47 -9.20 -3.40
N VAL A 199 -22.47 -8.67 -4.10
CA VAL A 199 -21.22 -9.39 -4.38
C VAL A 199 -20.09 -8.81 -3.54
N GLY A 200 -19.34 -9.64 -2.83
CA GLY A 200 -18.21 -9.20 -2.03
C GLY A 200 -17.05 -10.18 -2.16
N GLY A 201 -15.82 -9.67 -2.16
CA GLY A 201 -14.69 -10.54 -2.38
C GLY A 201 -13.36 -9.94 -2.00
N VAL A 202 -12.38 -10.83 -1.80
CA VAL A 202 -11.07 -10.50 -1.25
C VAL A 202 -9.99 -10.59 -2.32
N SER A 203 -9.16 -9.56 -2.49
CA SER A 203 -8.01 -9.57 -3.42
C SER A 203 -8.44 -9.90 -4.85
N MET A 204 -8.11 -11.08 -5.41
CA MET A 204 -8.67 -11.57 -6.67
C MET A 204 -10.21 -11.50 -6.69
N GLY A 205 -10.88 -11.97 -5.64
CA GLY A 205 -12.33 -11.87 -5.51
C GLY A 205 -12.85 -10.43 -5.46
N SER A 206 -12.03 -9.46 -5.07
CA SER A 206 -12.37 -8.03 -5.13
C SER A 206 -12.28 -7.48 -6.56
N ILE A 207 -11.30 -7.93 -7.35
CA ILE A 207 -11.25 -7.67 -8.80
C ILE A 207 -12.51 -8.25 -9.45
N GLU A 208 -12.85 -9.50 -9.16
CA GLU A 208 -14.08 -10.14 -9.65
C GLU A 208 -15.33 -9.39 -9.21
N THR A 209 -15.38 -8.93 -7.95
CA THR A 209 -16.50 -8.13 -7.41
C THR A 209 -16.70 -6.86 -8.22
N MET A 210 -15.63 -6.08 -8.46
CA MET A 210 -15.72 -4.83 -9.21
C MET A 210 -16.12 -5.05 -10.67
N ILE A 211 -15.59 -6.11 -11.30
CA ILE A 211 -15.95 -6.46 -12.69
C ILE A 211 -17.42 -6.90 -12.75
N LEU A 212 -17.80 -7.92 -11.96
CA LEU A 212 -19.14 -8.50 -12.02
C LEU A 212 -20.22 -7.46 -11.72
N SER A 213 -20.00 -6.62 -10.70
CA SER A 213 -20.96 -5.57 -10.31
C SER A 213 -21.14 -4.50 -11.38
N ALA A 214 -20.20 -4.37 -12.33
CA ALA A 214 -20.31 -3.44 -13.44
C ALA A 214 -20.97 -4.05 -14.68
N ILE A 215 -20.96 -5.37 -14.84
CA ILE A 215 -21.40 -6.05 -16.07
C ILE A 215 -22.68 -6.88 -15.91
N ASP A 216 -23.09 -7.17 -14.68
CA ASP A 216 -24.26 -8.00 -14.37
C ASP A 216 -25.30 -7.16 -13.60
N GLU A 217 -26.42 -6.88 -14.24
CA GLU A 217 -27.50 -6.02 -13.70
C GLU A 217 -28.20 -6.60 -12.47
N ARG A 218 -27.93 -7.86 -12.13
CA ARG A 218 -28.51 -8.56 -10.97
C ARG A 218 -27.78 -8.26 -9.67
N VAL A 219 -26.70 -7.49 -9.71
CA VAL A 219 -25.92 -7.10 -8.53
C VAL A 219 -26.46 -5.79 -7.99
N ASP A 220 -27.08 -5.84 -6.81
CA ASP A 220 -27.70 -4.70 -6.13
C ASP A 220 -26.72 -3.96 -5.18
N GLY A 221 -25.50 -4.47 -5.01
CA GLY A 221 -24.47 -3.83 -4.20
C GLY A 221 -23.14 -4.59 -4.22
N SER A 222 -22.06 -3.92 -3.84
CA SER A 222 -20.71 -4.51 -3.92
C SER A 222 -19.81 -4.23 -2.72
N ILE A 223 -19.01 -5.23 -2.32
CA ILE A 223 -18.05 -5.14 -1.20
C ILE A 223 -16.64 -5.56 -1.67
N PRO A 224 -15.95 -4.72 -2.47
CA PRO A 224 -14.56 -4.96 -2.85
C PRO A 224 -13.61 -4.80 -1.65
N MET A 225 -12.88 -5.87 -1.32
CA MET A 225 -11.91 -5.90 -0.21
C MET A 225 -10.48 -6.10 -0.73
N ILE A 226 -9.58 -5.18 -0.38
CA ILE A 226 -8.12 -5.25 -0.60
C ILE A 226 -7.68 -5.50 -2.06
N ALA A 227 -8.33 -4.86 -3.04
CA ALA A 227 -7.79 -4.73 -4.40
C ALA A 227 -8.09 -3.36 -4.99
N ALA A 228 -7.25 -2.90 -5.90
CA ALA A 228 -7.38 -1.61 -6.57
C ALA A 228 -7.12 -1.73 -8.08
N GLY A 229 -7.63 -0.77 -8.84
CA GLY A 229 -7.24 -0.51 -10.21
C GLY A 229 -5.92 0.25 -10.32
N ASN A 230 -5.72 0.90 -11.48
CA ASN A 230 -4.44 1.49 -11.87
C ASN A 230 -3.31 0.46 -11.77
N PHE A 231 -3.50 -0.69 -12.44
CA PHE A 231 -2.56 -1.80 -12.44
C PHE A 231 -1.17 -1.38 -12.88
N LYS A 232 -1.07 -0.46 -13.85
CA LYS A 232 0.21 0.09 -14.30
C LYS A 232 1.01 0.72 -13.17
N ASN A 233 0.35 1.52 -12.32
CA ASN A 233 0.99 2.09 -11.14
C ASN A 233 1.51 1.01 -10.19
N SER A 234 0.67 0.02 -9.86
CA SER A 234 1.05 -1.08 -8.98
C SER A 234 2.22 -1.90 -9.55
N LEU A 235 2.24 -2.16 -10.86
CA LEU A 235 3.33 -2.92 -11.51
C LEU A 235 4.64 -2.13 -11.51
N ILE A 236 4.62 -0.85 -11.88
CA ILE A 236 5.81 0.02 -11.91
C ILE A 236 6.34 0.26 -10.49
N ALA A 237 5.48 0.34 -9.47
CA ALA A 237 5.88 0.45 -8.07
C ALA A 237 6.63 -0.80 -7.54
N GLY A 238 6.75 -1.87 -8.35
CA GLY A 238 7.39 -3.11 -7.94
C GLY A 238 6.64 -3.84 -6.84
N SER A 239 5.31 -3.69 -6.82
CA SER A 239 4.41 -4.42 -5.92
C SER A 239 4.40 -5.93 -6.22
N VAL A 240 3.84 -6.69 -5.29
CA VAL A 240 3.64 -8.14 -5.42
C VAL A 240 2.65 -8.48 -6.55
N LEU A 241 1.86 -7.53 -7.07
CA LEU A 241 1.03 -7.76 -8.26
C LEU A 241 1.85 -8.28 -9.46
N ASN A 242 3.14 -7.95 -9.54
CA ASN A 242 4.03 -8.51 -10.55
C ASN A 242 4.06 -10.05 -10.54
N THR A 243 3.92 -10.71 -9.39
CA THR A 243 4.05 -12.17 -9.27
C THR A 243 2.88 -12.95 -9.86
N VAL A 244 1.74 -12.30 -10.12
CA VAL A 244 0.55 -12.94 -10.71
C VAL A 244 0.40 -12.67 -12.21
N ILE A 245 1.28 -11.83 -12.78
CA ILE A 245 1.39 -11.61 -14.22
C ILE A 245 2.26 -12.71 -14.84
N VAL A 246 1.88 -13.17 -16.03
CA VAL A 246 2.64 -14.16 -16.81
C VAL A 246 4.12 -13.74 -16.87
N PRO A 247 5.08 -14.56 -16.40
CA PRO A 247 6.48 -14.16 -16.25
C PRO A 247 7.09 -13.51 -17.51
N ASP A 248 6.80 -14.07 -18.68
CA ASP A 248 7.32 -13.63 -19.98
C ASP A 248 6.71 -12.31 -20.49
N TYR A 249 5.79 -11.68 -19.75
CA TYR A 249 5.26 -10.37 -20.09
C TYR A 249 6.15 -9.29 -19.46
N GLU A 250 6.94 -8.63 -20.32
CA GLU A 250 7.80 -7.49 -19.99
C GLU A 250 6.99 -6.21 -19.73
N LEU A 251 7.58 -5.20 -19.07
CA LEU A 251 7.01 -3.85 -18.98
C LEU A 251 7.95 -2.79 -19.61
N PRO A 252 7.44 -1.90 -20.49
CA PRO A 252 6.11 -1.92 -21.09
C PRO A 252 5.99 -3.01 -22.17
N SER A 253 4.81 -3.61 -22.31
CA SER A 253 4.52 -4.51 -23.44
C SER A 253 3.05 -4.44 -23.84
N GLU A 254 2.76 -4.78 -25.11
CA GLU A 254 1.40 -4.85 -25.64
C GLU A 254 0.52 -5.82 -24.84
N ASN A 255 1.11 -6.86 -24.24
CA ASN A 255 0.38 -7.82 -23.42
C ASN A 255 -0.09 -7.19 -22.10
N ILE A 256 0.75 -6.39 -21.45
CA ILE A 256 0.37 -5.65 -20.24
C ILE A 256 -0.67 -4.60 -20.56
N ASP A 257 -0.51 -3.89 -21.68
CA ASP A 257 -1.51 -2.92 -22.13
C ASP A 257 -2.87 -3.60 -22.34
N LYS A 258 -2.93 -4.76 -23.01
CA LYS A 258 -4.18 -5.53 -23.17
C LYS A 258 -4.78 -5.97 -21.82
N ILE A 259 -3.96 -6.45 -20.88
CA ILE A 259 -4.44 -6.81 -19.54
C ILE A 259 -5.08 -5.60 -18.85
N ILE A 260 -4.45 -4.44 -18.91
CA ILE A 260 -4.98 -3.20 -18.33
C ILE A 260 -6.29 -2.82 -19.03
N GLN A 261 -6.31 -2.84 -20.36
CA GLN A 261 -7.48 -2.47 -21.16
C GLN A 261 -8.69 -3.37 -20.90
N TRP A 262 -8.46 -4.66 -20.62
CA TRP A 262 -9.53 -5.63 -20.42
C TRP A 262 -9.94 -5.78 -18.96
N PHE A 263 -8.99 -5.76 -18.01
CA PHE A 263 -9.23 -6.23 -16.65
C PHE A 263 -8.89 -5.25 -15.53
N ASP A 264 -8.36 -4.05 -15.83
CA ASP A 264 -8.08 -3.08 -14.76
C ASP A 264 -9.40 -2.67 -14.06
N PRO A 265 -9.54 -2.89 -12.74
CA PRO A 265 -10.73 -2.53 -11.99
C PRO A 265 -11.17 -1.08 -12.18
N ILE A 266 -10.24 -0.16 -12.48
CA ILE A 266 -10.59 1.25 -12.63
C ILE A 266 -11.56 1.48 -13.80
N ALA A 267 -11.53 0.62 -14.83
CA ALA A 267 -12.47 0.66 -15.93
C ALA A 267 -13.91 0.34 -15.47
N TYR A 268 -14.04 -0.61 -14.55
CA TYR A 268 -15.32 -1.16 -14.08
C TYR A 268 -15.94 -0.32 -12.98
N VAL A 269 -15.14 0.21 -12.04
CA VAL A 269 -15.66 1.04 -10.95
C VAL A 269 -16.35 2.33 -11.43
N THR A 270 -15.99 2.83 -12.61
CA THR A 270 -16.66 3.98 -13.24
C THR A 270 -18.05 3.68 -13.78
N GLN A 271 -18.37 2.39 -13.94
CA GLN A 271 -19.65 1.90 -14.46
C GLN A 271 -20.63 1.50 -13.35
N LEU A 272 -20.17 1.45 -12.09
CA LEU A 272 -21.01 1.10 -10.96
C LEU A 272 -22.09 2.15 -10.72
N SER A 273 -23.33 1.69 -10.53
CA SER A 273 -24.48 2.49 -10.09
C SER A 273 -24.89 2.17 -8.66
N GLU A 274 -24.75 0.92 -8.25
CA GLU A 274 -25.24 0.41 -6.98
C GLU A 274 -24.30 0.70 -5.80
N PRO A 275 -24.80 0.70 -4.55
CA PRO A 275 -24.00 0.99 -3.37
C PRO A 275 -22.73 0.11 -3.25
N VAL A 276 -21.63 0.75 -2.84
CA VAL A 276 -20.31 0.13 -2.70
C VAL A 276 -19.78 0.30 -1.28
N LEU A 277 -19.40 -0.78 -0.62
CA LEU A 277 -18.55 -0.77 0.58
C LEU A 277 -17.11 -1.13 0.18
N PHE A 278 -16.27 -0.13 -0.01
CA PHE A 278 -14.87 -0.32 -0.39
C PHE A 278 -13.97 -0.39 0.84
N MET A 279 -13.21 -1.48 0.97
CA MET A 279 -12.44 -1.77 2.18
C MET A 279 -10.98 -2.07 1.84
N CYS A 280 -10.03 -1.37 2.45
CA CYS A 280 -8.59 -1.55 2.17
C CYS A 280 -7.67 -1.26 3.36
N GLY A 281 -6.45 -1.79 3.30
CA GLY A 281 -5.34 -1.44 4.19
C GLY A 281 -4.41 -0.43 3.52
N THR A 282 -3.76 0.44 4.30
CA THR A 282 -2.90 1.49 3.73
C THR A 282 -1.50 1.03 3.32
N ASP A 283 -1.08 -0.17 3.72
CA ASP A 283 0.28 -0.68 3.58
C ASP A 283 0.28 -2.05 2.87
N ASP A 284 -0.59 -2.14 1.87
CA ASP A 284 -0.83 -3.32 1.05
C ASP A 284 0.32 -3.54 0.04
N GLN A 285 0.86 -4.76 0.01
CA GLN A 285 2.02 -5.12 -0.81
C GLN A 285 1.68 -5.35 -2.28
N TYR A 286 0.41 -5.61 -2.62
CA TYR A 286 -0.06 -5.80 -4.00
C TYR A 286 -0.49 -4.48 -4.62
N PHE A 287 -1.18 -3.64 -3.85
CA PHE A 287 -1.76 -2.39 -4.33
C PHE A 287 -1.29 -1.23 -3.46
N PRO A 288 -0.35 -0.39 -3.94
CA PRO A 288 0.07 0.80 -3.20
C PRO A 288 -1.14 1.69 -2.83
N LEU A 289 -1.07 2.40 -1.70
CA LEU A 289 -2.15 3.30 -1.26
C LEU A 289 -2.59 4.29 -2.35
N ALA A 290 -1.67 4.74 -3.19
CA ALA A 290 -1.98 5.61 -4.33
C ALA A 290 -2.96 4.95 -5.32
N SER A 291 -2.80 3.65 -5.63
CA SER A 291 -3.72 2.91 -6.50
C SER A 291 -5.12 2.79 -5.88
N PHE A 292 -5.22 2.60 -4.55
CA PHE A 292 -6.50 2.64 -3.86
C PHE A 292 -7.18 4.00 -3.94
N ILE A 293 -6.42 5.09 -3.73
CA ILE A 293 -6.92 6.46 -3.86
C ILE A 293 -7.43 6.71 -5.27
N ASP A 294 -6.66 6.32 -6.29
CA ASP A 294 -7.04 6.47 -7.70
C ASP A 294 -8.34 5.73 -8.02
N THR A 295 -8.50 4.51 -7.50
CA THR A 295 -9.70 3.70 -7.70
C THR A 295 -10.91 4.33 -7.01
N ILE A 296 -10.77 4.70 -5.73
CA ILE A 296 -11.83 5.32 -4.93
C ILE A 296 -12.34 6.61 -5.57
N GLN A 297 -11.44 7.44 -6.11
CA GLN A 297 -11.81 8.69 -6.78
C GLN A 297 -12.61 8.50 -8.07
N LYS A 298 -12.61 7.30 -8.64
CA LYS A 298 -13.35 6.99 -9.88
C LYS A 298 -14.73 6.38 -9.63
N ILE A 299 -15.05 6.00 -8.39
CA ILE A 299 -16.38 5.51 -8.02
C ILE A 299 -17.34 6.70 -7.91
N SER A 300 -18.37 6.72 -8.75
CA SER A 300 -19.48 7.69 -8.68
C SER A 300 -20.72 7.17 -7.97
N ALA A 301 -20.80 5.86 -7.74
CA ALA A 301 -21.87 5.21 -6.99
C ALA A 301 -21.88 5.62 -5.50
N PRO A 302 -22.98 5.41 -4.77
CA PRO A 302 -23.01 5.60 -3.31
C PRO A 302 -21.89 4.81 -2.65
N LEU A 303 -20.96 5.49 -1.97
CA LEU A 303 -19.70 4.90 -1.51
C LEU A 303 -19.54 5.00 0.00
N SER A 304 -19.41 3.84 0.64
CA SER A 304 -18.93 3.70 2.01
C SER A 304 -17.48 3.21 1.99
N LEU A 305 -16.63 3.81 2.82
CA LEU A 305 -15.22 3.44 2.90
C LEU A 305 -14.88 2.84 4.26
N ARG A 306 -13.99 1.85 4.26
CA ARG A 306 -13.28 1.36 5.43
C ARG A 306 -11.78 1.27 5.13
N ILE A 307 -11.06 2.33 5.44
CA ILE A 307 -9.59 2.37 5.30
C ILE A 307 -8.96 2.03 6.65
N GLN A 308 -8.10 1.01 6.67
CA GLN A 308 -7.45 0.54 7.87
C GLN A 308 -5.95 0.91 7.86
N PRO A 309 -5.52 1.89 8.70
CA PRO A 309 -4.14 2.34 8.70
C PRO A 309 -3.17 1.28 9.22
N GLY A 310 -2.03 1.15 8.54
CA GLY A 310 -0.94 0.23 8.87
C GLY A 310 -1.20 -1.24 8.56
N TRP A 311 -2.32 -1.57 7.91
CA TRP A 311 -2.63 -2.96 7.56
C TRP A 311 -2.08 -3.33 6.20
N THR A 312 -1.55 -4.55 6.16
CA THR A 312 -1.02 -5.22 4.97
C THR A 312 -2.13 -5.93 4.20
N HIS A 313 -1.78 -6.68 3.15
CA HIS A 313 -2.72 -7.44 2.30
C HIS A 313 -3.37 -8.64 3.03
N THR A 314 -4.15 -8.37 4.07
CA THR A 314 -4.77 -9.36 4.97
C THR A 314 -6.20 -8.98 5.32
N VAL A 315 -7.07 -9.98 5.40
CA VAL A 315 -8.45 -9.84 5.88
C VAL A 315 -8.58 -10.53 7.23
N THR A 316 -9.28 -9.90 8.15
CA THR A 316 -9.53 -10.44 9.50
C THR A 316 -11.00 -10.31 9.87
N ASP A 317 -11.41 -11.05 10.91
CA ASP A 317 -12.76 -10.96 11.48
C ASP A 317 -13.19 -9.56 11.93
N LEU A 318 -12.25 -8.62 12.08
CA LEU A 318 -12.56 -7.23 12.44
C LEU A 318 -13.27 -6.47 11.32
N TRP A 319 -13.41 -7.06 10.13
CA TRP A 319 -14.11 -6.49 8.99
C TRP A 319 -15.60 -6.88 8.99
N THR A 320 -15.93 -8.01 9.63
CA THR A 320 -17.28 -8.55 9.67
C THR A 320 -18.32 -7.59 10.25
N PRO A 321 -18.08 -6.84 11.35
CA PRO A 321 -19.06 -5.91 11.88
C PRO A 321 -19.46 -4.81 10.87
N THR A 322 -18.52 -4.29 10.09
CA THR A 322 -18.81 -3.28 9.06
C THR A 322 -19.60 -3.86 7.90
N ILE A 323 -19.29 -5.08 7.48
CA ILE A 323 -20.06 -5.76 6.43
C ILE A 323 -21.51 -5.93 6.89
N ILE A 324 -21.73 -6.40 8.11
CA ILE A 324 -23.07 -6.60 8.68
C ILE A 324 -23.81 -5.27 8.83
N ASP A 325 -23.17 -4.23 9.37
CA ASP A 325 -23.79 -2.90 9.53
C ASP A 325 -24.18 -2.31 8.18
N TRP A 326 -23.28 -2.37 7.19
CA TRP A 326 -23.55 -1.85 5.85
C TRP A 326 -24.69 -2.61 5.15
N LEU A 327 -24.67 -3.95 5.19
CA LEU A 327 -25.75 -4.76 4.60
C LEU A 327 -27.11 -4.47 5.25
N ASN A 328 -27.17 -4.28 6.57
CA ASN A 328 -28.41 -3.91 7.24
C ASN A 328 -28.89 -2.53 6.78
N ARG A 329 -28.00 -1.54 6.71
CA ARG A 329 -28.36 -0.17 6.35
C ARG A 329 -28.87 -0.02 4.93
N GLU A 330 -28.26 -0.73 3.98
CA GLU A 330 -28.59 -0.58 2.57
C GLU A 330 -29.78 -1.47 2.15
N PHE A 331 -29.97 -2.64 2.76
CA PHE A 331 -30.93 -3.65 2.27
C PHE A 331 -31.99 -4.11 3.28
N VAL A 332 -31.91 -3.71 4.55
CA VAL A 332 -32.84 -4.19 5.60
C VAL A 332 -33.56 -3.03 6.27
N ASP A 333 -32.81 -2.07 6.78
CA ASP A 333 -33.29 -0.96 7.58
C ASP A 333 -33.46 0.30 6.72
N ASP A 334 -34.55 1.04 6.91
CA ASP A 334 -34.72 2.41 6.36
C ASP A 334 -33.92 3.41 7.21
N THR A 335 -32.62 3.17 7.35
CA THR A 335 -31.71 3.99 8.15
C THR A 335 -31.04 5.05 7.30
N PRO A 336 -30.96 6.30 7.77
CA PRO A 336 -30.24 7.34 7.06
C PRO A 336 -28.77 6.95 6.87
N GLN A 337 -28.25 7.16 5.66
CA GLN A 337 -26.81 7.01 5.38
C GLN A 337 -25.98 7.91 6.31
N ILE A 338 -24.83 7.39 6.72
CA ILE A 338 -23.89 8.15 7.54
C ILE A 338 -23.15 9.13 6.63
N SER A 339 -23.21 10.42 6.97
CA SER A 339 -22.43 11.46 6.29
C SER A 339 -21.25 11.87 7.16
N VAL A 340 -20.05 11.90 6.57
CA VAL A 340 -18.82 12.44 7.17
C VAL A 340 -18.19 13.37 6.15
N GLU A 341 -18.50 14.65 6.27
CA GLU A 341 -17.93 15.67 5.39
C GLU A 341 -16.70 16.26 6.05
N VAL A 342 -15.54 16.07 5.40
CA VAL A 342 -14.25 16.55 5.89
C VAL A 342 -13.86 17.82 5.14
N SER A 343 -13.61 18.88 5.88
CA SER A 343 -13.03 20.12 5.37
C SER A 343 -11.80 20.50 6.18
N PHE A 344 -10.92 21.33 5.62
CA PHE A 344 -9.72 21.76 6.33
C PHE A 344 -9.22 23.12 5.86
N THR A 345 -8.48 23.81 6.73
CA THR A 345 -7.76 25.04 6.40
C THR A 345 -6.29 24.95 6.77
N GLN A 346 -5.47 25.80 6.17
CA GLN A 346 -4.03 25.82 6.38
C GLN A 346 -3.62 27.17 6.97
N ASN A 347 -3.30 27.18 8.26
CA ASN A 347 -3.06 28.41 9.02
C ASN A 347 -1.57 28.56 9.31
N LEU A 348 -0.97 29.66 8.83
CA LEU A 348 0.40 30.02 9.17
C LEU A 348 0.44 30.61 10.58
N THR A 349 1.20 29.98 11.46
CA THR A 349 1.38 30.40 12.87
C THR A 349 2.86 30.64 13.18
N LEU A 350 3.14 31.11 14.41
CA LEU A 350 4.50 31.18 14.94
C LEU A 350 5.15 29.80 15.16
N TYR A 351 4.38 28.70 15.11
CA TYR A 351 4.89 27.35 15.33
C TYR A 351 5.05 26.55 14.03
N GLY A 352 4.45 27.00 12.93
CA GLY A 352 4.47 26.29 11.65
C GLY A 352 3.21 26.55 10.84
N VAL A 353 3.03 25.74 9.80
CA VAL A 353 1.75 25.66 9.08
C VAL A 353 0.92 24.57 9.78
N ILE A 354 -0.17 24.98 10.43
CA ILE A 354 -1.12 24.07 11.08
C ILE A 354 -2.21 23.74 10.07
N LEU A 355 -2.58 22.45 10.01
CA LEU A 355 -3.74 22.00 9.25
C LEU A 355 -4.89 21.81 10.22
N ASP A 356 -5.90 22.66 10.09
CA ASP A 356 -7.07 22.70 10.97
C ASP A 356 -8.22 21.95 10.29
N VAL A 357 -8.49 20.73 10.77
CA VAL A 357 -9.47 19.80 10.19
C VAL A 357 -10.81 19.99 10.88
N HIS A 358 -11.86 20.15 10.08
CA HIS A 358 -13.23 20.26 10.53
C HIS A 358 -14.07 19.14 9.90
N VAL A 359 -14.98 18.58 10.69
CA VAL A 359 -15.85 17.49 10.26
C VAL A 359 -17.29 17.78 10.64
N GLU A 360 -18.15 17.74 9.64
CA GLU A 360 -19.60 17.75 9.80
C GLU A 360 -20.13 16.33 9.62
N THR A 361 -21.00 15.90 10.54
CA THR A 361 -21.59 14.56 10.48
C THR A 361 -23.00 14.56 11.07
N ASN A 362 -23.86 13.68 10.54
CA ASN A 362 -25.23 13.50 11.02
C ASN A 362 -25.34 12.57 12.23
N ILE A 363 -24.24 11.98 12.72
CA ILE A 363 -24.23 11.10 13.88
C ILE A 363 -23.38 11.66 15.03
N GLU A 364 -23.85 11.48 16.26
CA GLU A 364 -23.08 11.84 17.45
C GLU A 364 -22.21 10.65 17.88
N THR A 365 -20.94 10.67 17.52
CA THR A 365 -19.99 9.57 17.78
C THR A 365 -18.58 10.07 18.10
N ASN A 366 -17.68 9.14 18.42
CA ASN A 366 -16.25 9.43 18.56
C ASN A 366 -15.60 9.44 17.18
N LEU A 367 -15.01 10.56 16.81
CA LEU A 367 -14.24 10.70 15.58
C LEU A 367 -12.74 10.73 15.87
N THR A 368 -12.00 10.07 15.00
CA THR A 368 -10.54 10.02 15.04
C THR A 368 -9.99 10.48 13.70
N VAL A 369 -9.05 11.41 13.72
CA VAL A 369 -8.22 11.74 12.55
C VAL A 369 -6.99 10.83 12.55
N TRP A 370 -6.76 10.20 11.41
CA TRP A 370 -5.53 9.49 11.09
C TRP A 370 -4.72 10.32 10.11
N TRP A 371 -3.46 10.60 10.44
CA TRP A 371 -2.60 11.41 9.57
C TRP A 371 -1.18 10.87 9.48
N ARG A 372 -0.55 11.06 8.31
CA ARG A 372 0.85 10.72 8.08
C ARG A 372 1.57 11.81 7.30
N ALA A 373 2.86 11.96 7.58
CA ALA A 373 3.74 12.78 6.75
C ALA A 373 4.03 12.07 5.41
N SER A 374 4.46 12.84 4.41
CA SER A 374 4.76 12.31 3.08
C SER A 374 6.15 11.70 2.92
N THR A 375 6.97 11.69 3.98
CA THR A 375 8.31 11.11 3.90
C THR A 375 8.24 9.58 3.78
N PRO A 376 9.21 8.94 3.08
CA PRO A 376 9.23 7.48 2.92
C PRO A 376 9.16 6.73 4.26
N GLY A 377 8.27 5.74 4.37
CA GLY A 377 8.11 4.92 5.58
C GLY A 377 7.54 5.72 6.77
N SER A 378 6.73 6.74 6.50
CA SER A 378 6.03 7.48 7.56
C SER A 378 4.83 6.70 8.07
N VAL A 379 4.73 6.57 9.38
CA VAL A 379 3.60 5.88 10.04
C VAL A 379 2.37 6.78 10.16
N TRP A 380 1.20 6.14 10.23
CA TRP A 380 -0.06 6.79 10.59
C TRP A 380 -0.11 7.13 12.08
N ASN A 381 -0.45 8.38 12.37
CA ASN A 381 -0.66 8.89 13.72
C ASN A 381 -2.15 9.01 13.97
N ARG A 382 -2.57 8.58 15.17
CA ARG A 382 -3.97 8.62 15.61
C ARG A 382 -4.19 9.84 16.51
N GLN A 383 -5.21 10.63 16.22
CA GLN A 383 -5.60 11.79 17.03
C GLN A 383 -7.12 11.84 17.18
N LYS A 384 -7.61 11.91 18.42
CA LYS A 384 -9.05 12.08 18.67
C LYS A 384 -9.47 13.50 18.28
N MET A 385 -10.65 13.63 17.68
CA MET A 385 -11.23 14.94 17.39
C MET A 385 -12.00 15.48 18.59
N GLU A 386 -12.01 16.80 18.73
CA GLU A 386 -12.78 17.49 19.76
C GLU A 386 -14.14 17.89 19.19
N LYS A 387 -15.21 17.66 19.95
CA LYS A 387 -16.56 18.08 19.56
C LYS A 387 -16.68 19.60 19.76
N THR A 388 -17.10 20.31 18.73
CA THR A 388 -17.34 21.77 18.74
C THR A 388 -18.82 22.09 18.55
N ASN A 389 -19.18 23.37 18.53
CA ASN A 389 -20.57 23.77 18.23
C ASN A 389 -20.96 23.52 16.78
N ASP A 390 -19.97 23.44 15.88
CA ASP A 390 -20.13 23.33 14.42
C ASP A 390 -19.66 21.95 13.92
N GLY A 391 -19.73 20.91 14.76
CA GLY A 391 -19.32 19.54 14.43
C GLY A 391 -18.12 19.07 15.27
N TYR A 392 -17.04 18.68 14.61
CA TYR A 392 -15.80 18.23 15.24
C TYR A 392 -14.60 18.92 14.62
N SER A 393 -13.56 19.20 15.42
CA SER A 393 -12.32 19.75 14.89
C SER A 393 -11.07 19.18 15.55
N THR A 394 -9.94 19.30 14.85
CA THR A 394 -8.62 18.98 15.40
C THR A 394 -7.51 19.65 14.59
N GLU A 395 -6.39 19.96 15.25
CA GLU A 395 -5.22 20.56 14.61
C GLU A 395 -4.14 19.50 14.36
N ILE A 396 -3.61 19.47 13.14
CA ILE A 396 -2.48 18.63 12.76
C ILE A 396 -1.26 19.52 12.54
N LEU A 397 -0.19 19.24 13.31
CA LEU A 397 1.11 19.90 13.18
C LEU A 397 2.23 18.86 13.20
N PRO A 398 2.63 18.31 12.02
CA PRO A 398 3.74 17.37 11.97
C PRO A 398 5.07 18.07 12.28
N PHE A 399 6.04 17.30 12.76
CA PHE A 399 7.39 17.84 13.00
C PHE A 399 8.07 18.29 11.69
N GLN A 400 7.92 17.49 10.63
CA GLN A 400 8.47 17.77 9.30
C GLN A 400 7.51 18.67 8.51
N VAL A 401 8.05 19.70 7.84
CA VAL A 401 7.28 20.48 6.85
C VAL A 401 7.16 19.67 5.56
N GLY A 402 5.93 19.53 5.06
CA GLY A 402 5.67 18.82 3.81
C GLY A 402 4.18 18.58 3.58
N ARG A 403 3.89 17.70 2.62
CA ARG A 403 2.54 17.20 2.42
C ARG A 403 2.17 16.24 3.54
N VAL A 404 0.94 16.33 4.02
CA VAL A 404 0.33 15.46 5.01
C VAL A 404 -0.92 14.88 4.39
N SER A 405 -1.03 13.56 4.45
CA SER A 405 -2.24 12.84 4.05
C SER A 405 -3.00 12.42 5.31
N PHE A 406 -4.31 12.59 5.30
CA PHE A 406 -5.16 12.29 6.43
C PHE A 406 -6.56 11.85 6.01
N PHE A 407 -7.24 11.14 6.89
CA PHE A 407 -8.67 10.80 6.78
C PHE A 407 -9.27 10.70 8.19
N VAL A 408 -10.59 10.69 8.26
CA VAL A 408 -11.34 10.62 9.52
C VAL A 408 -11.99 9.24 9.61
N SER A 409 -11.91 8.59 10.76
CA SER A 409 -12.66 7.38 11.07
C SER A 409 -13.77 7.65 12.07
N ILE A 410 -14.90 6.99 11.84
CA ILE A 410 -15.90 6.76 12.87
C ILE A 410 -15.48 5.50 13.62
N ASP A 411 -15.21 5.65 14.90
CA ASP A 411 -14.78 4.56 15.75
C ASP A 411 -15.97 4.04 16.57
N GLU A 412 -16.19 2.73 16.52
CA GLU A 412 -17.13 2.04 17.40
C GLU A 412 -16.35 1.05 18.29
N ALA A 413 -16.45 1.27 19.61
CA ALA A 413 -15.59 0.62 20.61
C ALA A 413 -14.08 0.76 20.27
N ASP A 414 -13.42 -0.34 19.89
CA ASP A 414 -12.00 -0.42 19.56
C ASP A 414 -11.74 -0.68 18.06
N SER A 415 -12.78 -0.59 17.21
CA SER A 415 -12.67 -0.79 15.76
C SER A 415 -13.11 0.46 15.00
N ILE A 416 -12.45 0.69 13.87
CA ILE A 416 -13.01 1.58 12.84
C ILE A 416 -14.33 0.95 12.39
N LEU A 417 -15.33 1.75 12.02
CA LEU A 417 -16.53 1.28 11.33
C LEU A 417 -16.52 1.79 9.89
N TYR A 418 -16.48 3.11 9.72
CA TYR A 418 -16.36 3.80 8.43
C TYR A 418 -15.26 4.85 8.44
N THR A 419 -14.82 5.26 7.26
CA THR A 419 -13.83 6.31 7.06
C THR A 419 -14.27 7.31 6.00
N SER A 420 -13.75 8.53 6.07
CA SER A 420 -13.75 9.45 4.92
C SER A 420 -12.74 9.00 3.86
N SER A 421 -12.78 9.63 2.69
CA SER A 421 -11.68 9.54 1.72
C SER A 421 -10.39 10.13 2.28
N VAL A 422 -9.25 9.71 1.73
CA VAL A 422 -7.95 10.30 2.04
C VAL A 422 -7.83 11.67 1.37
N VAL A 423 -7.52 12.68 2.17
CA VAL A 423 -7.30 14.07 1.73
C VAL A 423 -5.87 14.45 2.06
N SER A 424 -5.32 15.45 1.36
CA SER A 424 -3.97 15.93 1.62
C SER A 424 -3.87 17.44 1.67
N GLY A 425 -3.00 17.96 2.54
CA GLY A 425 -2.65 19.37 2.64
C GLY A 425 -1.19 19.55 3.06
N LEU A 426 -0.67 20.77 2.95
CA LEU A 426 0.66 21.12 3.48
C LEU A 426 0.55 21.48 4.96
N ALA A 427 1.43 20.92 5.77
CA ALA A 427 1.57 21.26 7.19
C ALA A 427 3.01 21.05 7.65
N GLY A 428 3.35 21.65 8.79
CA GLY A 428 4.51 21.26 9.57
C GLY A 428 5.19 22.37 10.34
N SER A 429 5.97 21.93 11.33
CA SER A 429 6.58 22.80 12.32
C SER A 429 7.75 23.62 11.77
N ILE A 430 7.94 24.82 12.30
CA ILE A 430 9.12 25.63 11.97
C ILE A 430 10.43 25.08 12.55
N TYR A 431 10.38 24.05 13.40
CA TYR A 431 11.55 23.61 14.16
C TYR A 431 12.72 23.21 13.25
N ILE A 432 12.47 22.45 12.19
CA ILE A 432 13.52 22.02 11.26
C ILE A 432 14.07 23.21 10.45
N PRO A 433 13.26 24.05 9.80
CA PRO A 433 13.75 25.26 9.14
C PRO A 433 14.52 26.20 10.07
N VAL A 434 14.04 26.41 11.30
CA VAL A 434 14.72 27.26 12.29
C VAL A 434 16.01 26.63 12.76
N ALA A 435 16.04 25.33 13.05
CA ALA A 435 17.26 24.62 13.44
C ALA A 435 18.32 24.69 12.33
N LEU A 436 17.90 24.58 11.06
CA LEU A 436 18.76 24.78 9.91
C LEU A 436 19.36 26.20 9.90
N LEU A 437 18.51 27.23 9.96
CA LEU A 437 18.95 28.64 9.91
C LEU A 437 19.81 29.04 11.12
N LEU A 438 19.45 28.61 12.33
CA LEU A 438 20.23 28.83 13.54
C LEU A 438 21.61 28.16 13.44
N SER A 439 21.66 26.95 12.89
CA SER A 439 22.93 26.24 12.70
C SER A 439 23.84 26.98 11.70
N ILE A 440 23.28 27.48 10.60
CA ILE A 440 24.01 28.34 9.64
C ILE A 440 24.53 29.61 10.33
N GLY A 441 23.67 30.31 11.07
CA GLY A 441 24.03 31.57 11.74
C GLY A 441 25.11 31.39 12.79
N LEU A 442 24.97 30.40 13.68
CA LEU A 442 25.95 30.10 14.72
C LEU A 442 27.29 29.65 14.14
N LEU A 443 27.28 28.79 13.10
CA LEU A 443 28.50 28.42 12.39
C LEU A 443 29.18 29.63 11.74
N SER A 444 28.41 30.53 11.14
CA SER A 444 28.92 31.76 10.54
C SER A 444 29.59 32.67 11.58
N VAL A 445 29.00 32.81 12.77
CA VAL A 445 29.61 33.55 13.90
C VAL A 445 30.90 32.89 14.38
N ILE A 446 30.92 31.55 14.50
CA ILE A 446 32.12 30.81 14.90
C ILE A 446 33.25 30.99 13.88
N ILE A 447 32.92 31.00 12.58
CA ILE A 447 33.87 31.23 11.48
C ILE A 447 34.36 32.68 11.48
N ALA A 448 33.47 33.65 11.67
CA ALA A 448 33.81 35.08 11.69
C ALA A 448 34.65 35.48 12.91
N ASN A 449 34.45 34.82 14.06
CA ASN A 449 35.25 35.00 15.27
C ASN A 449 36.51 34.13 15.29
N ASP A 450 36.88 33.52 14.16
CA ASP A 450 38.09 32.74 13.97
C ASP A 450 38.25 31.55 14.95
N SER A 451 37.14 31.16 15.60
CA SER A 451 37.12 30.12 16.64
C SER A 451 37.22 28.72 16.05
N TRP A 452 36.69 28.54 14.84
CA TRP A 452 36.90 27.37 13.98
C TRP A 452 36.61 27.74 12.53
N ARG A 453 37.42 27.21 11.59
CA ARG A 453 37.21 27.36 10.14
C ARG A 453 37.53 26.06 9.42
N PRO A 454 36.77 25.67 8.38
CA PRO A 454 37.16 24.57 7.52
C PRO A 454 38.38 24.99 6.69
N THR A 455 39.49 24.23 6.78
CA THR A 455 40.69 24.50 5.99
C THR A 455 40.66 23.70 4.69
N LYS A 456 41.22 24.25 3.60
CA LYS A 456 41.32 23.53 2.30
C LYS A 456 41.98 22.16 2.47
N LYS A 457 43.04 22.07 3.29
CA LYS A 457 43.73 20.81 3.61
C LYS A 457 42.82 19.78 4.27
N ARG A 458 41.89 20.20 5.14
CA ARG A 458 40.90 19.29 5.75
C ARG A 458 39.87 18.84 4.73
N ILE A 459 39.29 19.75 3.95
CA ILE A 459 38.31 19.42 2.90
C ILE A 459 38.89 18.38 1.93
N ILE A 460 40.14 18.56 1.48
CA ILE A 460 40.82 17.60 0.59
C ILE A 460 41.01 16.24 1.26
N ARG A 461 41.35 16.20 2.55
CA ARG A 461 41.52 14.95 3.30
C ARG A 461 40.20 14.21 3.54
N GLU A 462 39.07 14.91 3.52
CA GLU A 462 37.75 14.30 3.68
C GLU A 462 37.11 13.85 2.35
N ILE A 463 37.80 13.99 1.21
CA ILE A 463 37.36 13.46 -0.09
C ILE A 463 36.89 11.99 -0.03
N PRO A 464 37.59 11.05 0.66
CA PRO A 464 37.12 9.68 0.78
C PRO A 464 35.73 9.59 1.41
N ILE A 465 35.47 10.37 2.47
CA ILE A 465 34.17 10.40 3.16
C ILE A 465 33.10 11.00 2.24
N HIS A 466 33.38 12.13 1.58
CA HIS A 466 32.44 12.74 0.62
C HIS A 466 32.06 11.78 -0.50
N PHE A 467 33.04 11.07 -1.06
CA PHE A 467 32.79 10.07 -2.10
C PHE A 467 31.87 8.96 -1.59
N GLY A 468 32.17 8.43 -0.41
CA GLY A 468 31.33 7.44 0.23
C GLY A 468 29.90 7.92 0.52
N LEU A 469 29.74 9.16 1.00
CA LEU A 469 28.43 9.77 1.24
C LEU A 469 27.61 9.90 -0.05
N ILE A 470 28.26 10.30 -1.15
CA ILE A 470 27.61 10.36 -2.48
C ILE A 470 27.14 8.96 -2.90
N MET A 471 27.96 7.93 -2.70
CA MET A 471 27.55 6.55 -2.96
C MET A 471 26.37 6.12 -2.08
N ILE A 472 26.37 6.48 -0.78
CA ILE A 472 25.26 6.17 0.12
C ILE A 472 23.97 6.85 -0.36
N ILE A 473 24.02 8.15 -0.64
CA ILE A 473 22.86 8.90 -1.15
C ILE A 473 22.36 8.29 -2.47
N GLY A 474 23.26 8.02 -3.40
CA GLY A 474 22.94 7.31 -4.64
C GLY A 474 22.35 5.93 -4.37
N GLY A 475 22.81 5.24 -3.34
CA GLY A 475 22.29 3.96 -2.89
C GLY A 475 20.84 3.98 -2.39
N PHE A 476 20.39 5.11 -1.82
CA PHE A 476 19.00 5.29 -1.40
C PHE A 476 18.08 5.71 -2.55
N VAL A 477 18.60 6.48 -3.50
CA VAL A 477 17.82 7.14 -4.56
C VAL A 477 17.81 6.37 -5.88
N LEU A 478 18.86 5.63 -6.19
CA LEU A 478 18.95 4.78 -7.38
C LEU A 478 18.37 3.38 -7.08
N PRO A 479 18.06 2.59 -8.13
CA PRO A 479 17.46 1.27 -7.99
C PRO A 479 18.14 0.39 -6.93
N PHE A 480 17.40 0.02 -5.89
CA PHE A 480 17.80 -0.94 -4.87
C PHE A 480 17.70 -2.37 -5.40
N PHE A 481 16.60 -2.69 -6.07
CA PHE A 481 16.44 -3.92 -6.84
C PHE A 481 15.72 -3.61 -8.16
N SER A 482 15.76 -4.57 -9.06
CA SER A 482 14.92 -4.57 -10.25
C SER A 482 14.20 -5.91 -10.38
N ILE A 483 12.95 -5.85 -10.83
CA ILE A 483 12.23 -7.02 -11.33
C ILE A 483 12.60 -7.12 -12.81
N SER A 484 13.28 -8.20 -13.20
CA SER A 484 13.87 -8.37 -14.53
C SER A 484 12.86 -8.02 -15.63
N GLU A 485 13.29 -7.16 -16.56
CA GLU A 485 12.50 -6.72 -17.73
C GLU A 485 11.17 -6.04 -17.40
N ARG A 486 11.00 -5.54 -16.16
CA ARG A 486 9.74 -4.91 -15.72
C ARG A 486 9.89 -3.56 -15.07
N THR A 487 10.56 -3.51 -13.92
CA THR A 487 10.67 -2.26 -13.17
C THR A 487 11.90 -2.23 -12.27
N GLU A 488 12.34 -1.03 -11.94
CA GLU A 488 13.42 -0.74 -11.02
C GLU A 488 12.87 0.04 -9.84
N VAL A 489 13.21 -0.35 -8.61
CA VAL A 489 12.65 0.25 -7.39
C VAL A 489 13.78 0.79 -6.52
N ALA A 490 13.72 2.08 -6.19
CA ALA A 490 14.69 2.71 -5.29
C ALA A 490 14.47 2.28 -3.83
N MET A 491 15.49 2.42 -2.98
CA MET A 491 15.38 2.01 -1.57
C MET A 491 14.31 2.81 -0.81
N LEU A 492 14.14 4.10 -1.14
CA LEU A 492 13.12 4.94 -0.52
C LEU A 492 11.70 4.45 -0.88
N GLU A 493 11.48 4.02 -2.13
CA GLU A 493 10.22 3.45 -2.59
C GLU A 493 9.97 2.07 -1.98
N PHE A 494 11.02 1.24 -1.87
CA PHE A 494 10.95 -0.04 -1.17
C PHE A 494 10.55 0.13 0.29
N ILE A 495 11.10 1.12 0.99
CA ILE A 495 10.74 1.42 2.38
C ILE A 495 9.30 1.91 2.47
N GLU A 496 8.84 2.73 1.52
CA GLU A 496 7.43 3.14 1.50
C GLU A 496 6.48 1.95 1.31
N GLN A 497 6.79 1.04 0.38
CA GLN A 497 5.89 -0.05 0.02
C GLN A 497 5.97 -1.25 0.98
N TYR A 498 7.16 -1.53 1.52
CA TYR A 498 7.44 -2.75 2.30
C TYR A 498 7.99 -2.45 3.70
N GLY A 499 8.07 -1.18 4.11
CA GLY A 499 8.62 -0.79 5.40
C GLY A 499 7.95 -1.50 6.56
N ILE A 500 6.61 -1.57 6.59
CA ILE A 500 5.86 -2.22 7.68
C ILE A 500 6.17 -3.70 7.76
N LEU A 501 6.21 -4.36 6.59
CA LEU A 501 6.52 -5.78 6.50
C LEU A 501 7.90 -6.11 7.09
N PHE A 502 8.88 -5.22 6.89
CA PHE A 502 10.26 -5.41 7.36
C PHE A 502 10.60 -4.63 8.65
N GLY A 503 9.62 -3.95 9.25
CA GLY A 503 9.77 -3.18 10.50
C GLY A 503 10.69 -1.95 10.38
N LEU A 504 10.64 -1.24 9.25
CA LEU A 504 11.52 -0.08 8.97
C LEU A 504 10.84 1.29 9.21
N ASP A 505 9.52 1.35 9.36
CA ASP A 505 8.79 2.63 9.37
C ASP A 505 9.00 3.46 10.63
N GLY A 506 8.92 4.77 10.45
CA GLY A 506 8.97 5.76 11.52
C GLY A 506 10.35 5.97 12.14
N TRP A 507 11.28 5.01 12.07
CA TRP A 507 12.58 5.10 12.75
C TRP A 507 13.79 4.97 11.82
N PHE A 508 13.72 4.16 10.76
CA PHE A 508 14.92 3.78 9.98
C PHE A 508 15.53 4.99 9.26
N ILE A 509 14.74 5.70 8.44
CA ILE A 509 15.19 6.87 7.69
C ILE A 509 15.70 7.99 8.60
N PRO A 510 14.94 8.44 9.64
CA PRO A 510 15.45 9.45 10.58
C PRO A 510 16.77 9.04 11.26
N SER A 511 16.90 7.78 11.67
CA SER A 511 18.11 7.26 12.30
C SER A 511 19.32 7.31 11.37
N MET A 512 19.12 6.96 10.08
CA MET A 512 20.16 7.04 9.06
C MET A 512 20.60 8.47 8.78
N ILE A 513 19.66 9.40 8.63
CA ILE A 513 19.96 10.82 8.42
C ILE A 513 20.81 11.37 9.57
N ILE A 514 20.43 11.07 10.82
CA ILE A 514 21.16 11.53 12.01
C ILE A 514 22.54 10.89 12.09
N ALA A 515 22.65 9.57 11.91
CA ALA A 515 23.92 8.85 11.99
C ALA A 515 24.92 9.34 10.92
N ILE A 516 24.47 9.49 9.67
CA ILE A 516 25.28 9.97 8.55
C ILE A 516 25.72 11.43 8.78
N SER A 517 24.80 12.28 9.22
CA SER A 517 25.08 13.68 9.56
C SER A 517 26.10 13.80 10.68
N PHE A 518 26.01 12.95 11.70
CA PHE A 518 26.94 12.94 12.83
C PHE A 518 28.34 12.48 12.43
N ILE A 519 28.46 11.42 11.62
CA ILE A 519 29.73 10.98 11.05
C ILE A 519 30.36 12.12 10.23
N TYR A 520 29.56 12.75 9.37
CA TYR A 520 30.00 13.88 8.57
C TYR A 520 30.49 15.04 9.43
N ALA A 521 29.78 15.39 10.50
CA ALA A 521 30.20 16.45 11.43
C ALA A 521 31.53 16.14 12.15
N LEU A 522 31.81 14.87 12.47
CA LEU A 522 33.07 14.47 13.09
C LEU A 522 34.28 14.63 12.15
N SER A 523 34.07 14.53 10.83
CA SER A 523 35.12 14.72 9.81
C SER A 523 35.81 16.08 9.93
N ALA A 524 35.09 17.11 10.38
CA ALA A 524 35.62 18.46 10.57
C ALA A 524 36.74 18.55 11.64
N PHE A 525 36.90 17.55 12.50
CA PHE A 525 37.74 17.61 13.71
C PHE A 525 38.80 16.53 13.85
N ARG A 526 38.53 15.32 13.38
CA ARG A 526 39.46 14.19 13.49
C ARG A 526 39.36 13.39 12.22
N HIS A 527 40.46 13.17 11.51
CA HIS A 527 40.43 12.45 10.24
C HIS A 527 40.29 10.92 10.42
N ASN A 528 41.00 10.34 11.41
CA ASN A 528 41.00 8.87 11.62
C ASN A 528 39.77 8.33 12.37
N LEU A 529 39.10 9.16 13.17
CA LEU A 529 37.97 8.73 14.01
C LEU A 529 36.67 8.48 13.20
N PRO A 530 36.26 9.37 12.28
CA PRO A 530 35.14 9.18 11.39
C PRO A 530 35.28 7.92 10.57
N MET A 531 36.46 7.62 10.01
CA MET A 531 36.65 6.37 9.25
C MET A 531 36.38 5.12 10.11
N LYS A 532 36.86 5.09 11.36
CA LYS A 532 36.57 3.98 12.28
C LYS A 532 35.08 3.88 12.64
N LEU A 533 34.44 5.02 12.92
CA LEU A 533 33.01 5.07 13.24
C LEU A 533 32.13 4.74 12.04
N THR A 534 32.55 5.17 10.84
CA THR A 534 31.90 4.81 9.58
C THR A 534 31.96 3.31 9.43
N VAL A 535 33.14 2.68 9.50
CA VAL A 535 33.25 1.21 9.49
C VAL A 535 32.34 0.56 10.53
N LEU A 536 32.34 1.05 11.78
CA LEU A 536 31.56 0.49 12.88
C LEU A 536 30.03 0.56 12.62
N ILE A 537 29.53 1.66 12.07
CA ILE A 537 28.11 1.87 11.77
C ILE A 537 27.71 1.18 10.47
N TRP A 538 28.57 1.22 9.45
CA TRP A 538 28.25 0.75 8.11
C TRP A 538 28.32 -0.77 7.95
N VAL A 539 29.20 -1.45 8.68
CA VAL A 539 29.29 -2.94 8.60
C VAL A 539 27.96 -3.61 9.01
N PRO A 540 27.32 -3.25 10.14
CA PRO A 540 25.99 -3.75 10.47
C PRO A 540 24.94 -3.38 9.42
N LEU A 541 25.00 -2.18 8.84
CA LEU A 541 24.06 -1.76 7.79
C LEU A 541 24.19 -2.58 6.51
N ILE A 542 25.41 -2.94 6.08
CA ILE A 542 25.63 -3.88 4.97
C ILE A 542 24.90 -5.19 5.24
N LEU A 543 25.05 -5.74 6.45
CA LEU A 543 24.41 -6.98 6.82
C LEU A 543 22.88 -6.85 6.83
N ILE A 544 22.35 -5.70 7.27
CA ILE A 544 20.93 -5.39 7.18
C ILE A 544 20.48 -5.32 5.72
N PHE A 545 21.18 -4.62 4.83
CA PHE A 545 20.80 -4.51 3.41
C PHE A 545 20.85 -5.87 2.69
N VAL A 546 21.90 -6.66 2.91
CA VAL A 546 21.99 -8.04 2.37
C VAL A 546 20.87 -8.91 2.94
N GLY A 547 20.60 -8.79 4.25
CA GLY A 547 19.51 -9.50 4.92
C GLY A 547 18.15 -9.12 4.35
N LEU A 548 17.86 -7.82 4.20
CA LEU A 548 16.62 -7.31 3.62
C LEU A 548 16.42 -7.79 2.20
N LEU A 549 17.45 -7.72 1.35
CA LEU A 549 17.37 -8.21 -0.02
C LEU A 549 17.12 -9.73 -0.07
N THR A 550 17.76 -10.49 0.82
CA THR A 550 17.56 -11.95 0.92
C THR A 550 16.15 -12.29 1.41
N LEU A 551 15.65 -11.56 2.41
CA LEU A 551 14.29 -11.73 2.93
C LEU A 551 13.25 -11.32 1.91
N PHE A 552 13.45 -10.21 1.20
CA PHE A 552 12.58 -9.75 0.13
C PHE A 552 12.55 -10.74 -1.03
N TYR A 553 13.71 -11.20 -1.50
CA TYR A 553 13.79 -12.26 -2.52
C TYR A 553 13.01 -13.50 -2.08
N SER A 554 13.23 -13.96 -0.85
CA SER A 554 12.52 -15.13 -0.30
C SER A 554 11.01 -14.90 -0.21
N TYR A 555 10.59 -13.70 0.20
CA TYR A 555 9.18 -13.29 0.27
C TYR A 555 8.55 -13.29 -1.13
N PHE A 556 9.22 -12.72 -2.13
CA PHE A 556 8.71 -12.63 -3.50
C PHE A 556 8.55 -14.01 -4.16
N VAL A 557 9.52 -14.92 -3.91
CA VAL A 557 9.47 -16.31 -4.40
C VAL A 557 8.28 -17.11 -3.85
N ILE A 558 7.73 -16.73 -2.69
CA ILE A 558 6.54 -17.41 -2.13
C ILE A 558 5.28 -17.18 -2.99
N PHE A 559 5.17 -16.06 -3.73
CA PHE A 559 3.92 -15.64 -4.37
C PHE A 559 3.80 -15.93 -5.88
N GLY A 560 4.83 -16.42 -6.56
CA GLY A 560 4.72 -16.75 -7.99
C GLY A 560 6.05 -16.84 -8.73
N ALA A 561 6.06 -17.61 -9.82
CA ALA A 561 7.23 -18.18 -10.51
C ALA A 561 8.36 -17.17 -10.84
N ASN A 562 9.62 -17.57 -10.55
CA ASN A 562 10.90 -17.19 -11.17
C ASN A 562 11.05 -15.79 -11.80
N LEU A 563 10.34 -14.76 -11.32
CA LEU A 563 10.68 -13.39 -11.68
C LEU A 563 12.06 -13.12 -11.11
N GLY A 564 13.01 -12.86 -12.01
CA GLY A 564 14.35 -12.48 -11.60
C GLY A 564 14.27 -11.20 -10.77
N ILE A 565 14.76 -11.26 -9.54
CA ILE A 565 15.03 -10.06 -8.76
C ILE A 565 16.53 -9.82 -8.86
N ASP A 566 16.90 -8.83 -9.66
CA ASP A 566 18.29 -8.46 -9.85
C ASP A 566 18.70 -7.39 -8.84
N ILE A 567 19.99 -7.41 -8.49
CA ILE A 567 20.59 -6.43 -7.61
C ILE A 567 20.70 -5.10 -8.37
N GLY A 568 20.02 -4.07 -7.88
CA GLY A 568 20.07 -2.75 -8.49
C GLY A 568 21.39 -2.01 -8.21
N VAL A 569 21.69 -1.00 -9.05
CA VAL A 569 22.92 -0.19 -8.91
C VAL A 569 23.03 0.48 -7.54
N GLY A 570 21.91 0.89 -6.96
CA GLY A 570 21.82 1.47 -5.63
C GLY A 570 22.30 0.51 -4.55
N THR A 571 21.95 -0.78 -4.64
CA THR A 571 22.47 -1.80 -3.72
C THR A 571 23.98 -1.95 -3.85
N TYR A 572 24.54 -1.95 -5.07
CA TYR A 572 26.00 -1.98 -5.23
C TYR A 572 26.66 -0.74 -4.63
N LEU A 573 26.08 0.45 -4.80
CA LEU A 573 26.59 1.67 -4.18
C LEU A 573 26.56 1.59 -2.65
N LEU A 574 25.49 1.06 -2.07
CA LEU A 574 25.40 0.79 -0.64
C LEU A 574 26.53 -0.17 -0.20
N LEU A 575 26.59 -1.38 -0.76
CA LEU A 575 27.54 -2.42 -0.37
C LEU A 575 29.00 -2.01 -0.56
N PHE A 576 29.31 -1.28 -1.63
CA PHE A 576 30.67 -0.88 -1.96
C PHE A 576 31.06 0.52 -1.46
N SER A 577 30.14 1.29 -0.87
CA SER A 577 30.44 2.61 -0.30
C SER A 577 31.63 2.55 0.67
N LEU A 578 31.59 1.65 1.66
CA LEU A 578 32.63 1.52 2.67
C LEU A 578 33.97 1.01 2.08
N PRO A 579 34.02 -0.08 1.29
CA PRO A 579 35.24 -0.48 0.59
C PRO A 579 35.85 0.64 -0.27
N ALA A 580 35.03 1.38 -1.02
CA ALA A 580 35.49 2.48 -1.85
C ALA A 580 36.09 3.62 -1.00
N MET A 581 35.42 4.02 0.10
CA MET A 581 35.97 4.99 1.05
C MET A 581 37.35 4.55 1.56
N LEU A 582 37.50 3.29 1.97
CA LEU A 582 38.76 2.75 2.51
C LEU A 582 39.89 2.70 1.46
N LEU A 583 39.56 2.36 0.21
CA LEU A 583 40.51 2.34 -0.90
C LEU A 583 40.99 3.75 -1.26
N ILE A 584 40.07 4.71 -1.36
CA ILE A 584 40.39 6.11 -1.65
C ILE A 584 41.22 6.70 -0.49
N GLU A 585 40.82 6.44 0.76
CA GLU A 585 41.57 6.83 1.96
C GLU A 585 43.01 6.29 1.92
N ARG A 586 43.21 5.02 1.53
CA ARG A 586 44.54 4.44 1.38
C ARG A 586 45.34 5.10 0.27
N ALA A 587 44.72 5.37 -0.87
CA ALA A 587 45.36 6.06 -1.99
C ALA A 587 45.79 7.49 -1.60
N PHE A 588 44.93 8.22 -0.89
CA PHE A 588 45.24 9.55 -0.35
C PHE A 588 46.37 9.50 0.67
N ARG A 589 46.41 8.51 1.57
CA ARG A 589 47.54 8.34 2.50
C ARG A 589 48.86 8.07 1.77
N ILE A 590 48.84 7.24 0.73
CA ILE A 590 50.04 6.97 -0.09
C ILE A 590 50.49 8.24 -0.81
N TYR A 591 49.56 9.03 -1.33
CA TYR A 591 49.85 10.33 -1.95
C TYR A 591 50.38 11.37 -0.96
N ASP A 592 49.76 11.51 0.22
CA ASP A 592 50.21 12.40 1.31
C ASP A 592 51.62 12.00 1.81
N ILE A 593 51.95 10.70 1.80
CA ILE A 593 53.30 10.18 2.13
C ILE A 593 54.29 10.42 0.98
N ALA A 594 53.87 10.32 -0.28
CA ALA A 594 54.71 10.48 -1.46
C ALA A 594 54.99 11.95 -1.85
N VAL A 595 54.11 12.88 -1.47
CA VAL A 595 54.26 14.32 -1.70
C VAL A 595 54.16 15.08 -0.38
N PRO A 596 55.17 14.97 0.51
CA PRO A 596 55.15 15.74 1.75
C PRO A 596 55.27 17.24 1.42
N ASN A 597 54.19 17.98 1.64
CA ASN A 597 54.19 19.43 1.85
C ASN A 597 54.73 20.33 0.72
N ARG A 598 53.98 20.44 -0.39
CA ARG A 598 53.99 21.69 -1.20
C ARG A 598 52.95 22.72 -0.75
N LEU A 599 51.99 22.34 0.08
CA LEU A 599 50.94 23.24 0.61
C LEU A 599 51.32 23.94 1.93
N GLU A 600 52.43 23.57 2.58
CA GLU A 600 52.87 24.24 3.82
C GLU A 600 53.58 25.57 3.60
N LYS A 601 53.94 25.93 2.36
CA LYS A 601 54.76 27.11 2.11
C LYS A 601 54.00 28.42 1.90
N ASN A 602 52.66 28.40 1.82
CA ASN A 602 51.88 29.57 1.42
C ASN A 602 50.86 30.06 2.46
N ASP A 603 50.73 29.43 3.63
CA ASP A 603 49.83 29.88 4.71
C ASP A 603 50.61 30.53 5.90
N GLU A 604 51.91 30.78 5.75
CA GLU A 604 52.74 31.58 6.68
C GLU A 604 53.20 32.93 6.08
N LEU A 605 52.42 33.52 5.16
CA LEU A 605 52.62 34.90 4.68
C LEU A 605 51.33 35.72 4.77
#